data_AF-A0A090IE72-F1
#
_entry.id   AF-A0A090IE72-F1
#
_cell.length_a   1.000
_cell.length_b   1.000
_cell.length_c   1.000
_cell.angle_alpha   90.00
_cell.angle_beta   90.00
_cell.angle_gamma   90.00
#
_symmetry.space_group_name_H-M   'P 1'
#
loop_
_entity.id
_entity.type
_entity.pdbx_description
1 polymer ?
#
loop_
_entity_poly.entity_id
_entity_poly.type
_entity_poly.pdbx_seq_one_letter_code
_entity_poly.pdbx_strand_id
1 'polypeptide(L)'
;MARNPVIQISSSPSLYNQVEAYQNKIGASSLADAGRELLEFALLIKERAGQDDDSRTNRELMEQILLKQYSNEQLIKKVYMNTWDENKTFNSTMVEMMKENVANSNGKAQAGFEAFMNKENE
;
A
#
# COMPACT_ATOMS: atom_id res chain seq x y z
N MET A 1 -34.64 -19.37 21.46
CA MET A 1 -33.65 -18.72 20.59
C MET A 1 -33.72 -17.23 20.86
N ALA A 2 -32.63 -16.60 21.31
CA ALA A 2 -32.63 -15.15 21.57
C ALA A 2 -32.88 -14.42 20.24
N ARG A 3 -33.85 -13.49 20.23
CA ARG A 3 -34.09 -12.64 19.04
C ARG A 3 -32.84 -11.80 18.79
N ASN A 4 -32.42 -11.71 17.52
CA ASN A 4 -31.33 -10.80 17.14
C ASN A 4 -31.67 -9.38 17.61
N PRO A 5 -30.68 -8.62 18.14
CA PRO A 5 -30.90 -7.25 18.57
C PRO A 5 -31.34 -6.40 17.37
N VAL A 6 -32.43 -5.66 17.53
CA VAL A 6 -32.94 -4.75 16.50
C VAL A 6 -32.28 -3.40 16.70
N ILE A 7 -31.55 -2.94 15.69
CA ILE A 7 -30.94 -1.61 15.66
C ILE A 7 -31.85 -0.70 14.84
N GLN A 8 -32.40 0.33 15.48
CA GLN A 8 -33.18 1.38 14.80
C GLN A 8 -32.32 2.63 14.68
N ILE A 9 -32.14 3.12 13.45
CA ILE A 9 -31.30 4.27 13.15
C ILE A 9 -32.17 5.31 12.46
N SER A 10 -32.27 6.50 13.04
CA SER A 10 -32.86 7.65 12.37
C SER A 10 -31.86 8.17 11.33
N SER A 11 -32.25 8.11 10.06
CA SER A 11 -31.43 8.57 8.93
C SER A 11 -32.07 9.75 8.23
N SER A 12 -31.25 10.55 7.55
CA SER A 12 -31.77 11.60 6.67
C SER A 12 -32.50 10.98 5.46
N PRO A 13 -33.48 11.67 4.86
CA PRO A 13 -34.18 11.15 3.68
C PRO A 13 -33.24 10.82 2.52
N SER A 14 -32.16 11.61 2.36
CA SER A 14 -31.14 11.37 1.34
C SER A 14 -30.39 10.06 1.56
N LEU A 15 -29.97 9.78 2.81
CA LEU A 15 -29.29 8.52 3.14
C LEU A 15 -30.23 7.32 2.97
N TYR A 16 -31.49 7.47 3.39
CA TYR A 16 -32.50 6.42 3.21
C TYR A 16 -32.65 6.02 1.73
N ASN A 17 -32.80 7.01 0.84
CA ASN A 17 -32.92 6.78 -0.60
C ASN A 17 -31.66 6.11 -1.18
N GLN A 18 -30.47 6.44 -0.68
CA GLN A 18 -29.22 5.79 -1.13
C GLN A 18 -29.15 4.32 -0.70
N VAL A 19 -29.59 4.00 0.51
CA VAL A 19 -29.63 2.61 1.00
C VAL A 19 -30.66 1.79 0.20
N GLU A 20 -31.80 2.38 -0.13
CA GLU A 20 -32.81 1.74 -0.98
C GLU A 20 -32.29 1.51 -2.41
N ALA A 21 -31.61 2.50 -2.99
CA ALA A 21 -30.95 2.34 -4.29
C ALA A 21 -29.87 1.24 -4.26
N TYR A 22 -29.11 1.17 -3.17
CA TYR A 22 -28.10 0.13 -2.96
C TYR A 22 -28.73 -1.25 -2.80
N GLN A 23 -29.81 -1.38 -2.01
CA GLN A 23 -30.58 -2.62 -1.86
C GLN A 23 -31.03 -3.17 -3.23
N ASN A 24 -31.59 -2.30 -4.07
CA ASN A 24 -32.03 -2.67 -5.42
C ASN A 24 -30.87 -3.10 -6.31
N LYS A 25 -29.70 -2.45 -6.18
CA LYS A 25 -28.49 -2.78 -6.95
C LYS A 25 -27.93 -4.17 -6.61
N ILE A 26 -27.94 -4.56 -5.34
CA ILE A 26 -27.40 -5.85 -4.88
C ILE A 26 -28.45 -6.97 -4.87
N GLY A 27 -29.73 -6.64 -5.08
CA GLY A 27 -30.84 -7.60 -5.04
C GLY A 27 -31.13 -8.11 -3.62
N ALA A 28 -30.86 -7.30 -2.59
CA ALA A 28 -31.07 -7.71 -1.20
C ALA A 28 -32.56 -7.83 -0.87
N SER A 29 -32.90 -8.87 -0.10
CA SER A 29 -34.29 -9.20 0.26
C SER A 29 -34.93 -8.17 1.18
N SER A 30 -34.14 -7.44 1.96
CA SER A 30 -34.64 -6.39 2.84
C SER A 30 -33.66 -5.22 2.95
N LEU A 31 -34.19 -4.04 3.31
CA LEU A 31 -33.38 -2.87 3.62
C LEU A 31 -32.45 -3.11 4.82
N ALA A 32 -32.85 -4.00 5.75
CA ALA A 32 -32.04 -4.37 6.90
C ALA A 32 -30.81 -5.19 6.48
N ASP A 33 -30.92 -6.04 5.47
CA ASP A 33 -29.78 -6.80 4.94
C ASP A 33 -28.75 -5.88 4.27
N ALA A 34 -29.24 -4.97 3.43
CA ALA A 34 -28.41 -3.94 2.81
C ALA A 34 -27.76 -3.02 3.85
N GLY A 35 -28.51 -2.62 4.88
CA GLY A 35 -28.01 -1.82 5.99
C GLY A 35 -26.95 -2.54 6.82
N ARG A 36 -27.12 -3.85 7.06
CA ARG A 36 -26.12 -4.67 7.77
C ARG A 36 -24.81 -4.74 6.99
N GLU A 37 -24.86 -5.02 5.70
CA GLU A 37 -23.67 -5.10 4.85
C GLU A 37 -22.91 -3.76 4.83
N LEU A 38 -23.64 -2.65 4.69
CA LEU A 38 -23.05 -1.31 4.73
C LEU A 38 -22.44 -0.98 6.11
N LEU A 39 -23.08 -1.42 7.20
CA LEU A 39 -22.54 -1.23 8.56
C LEU A 39 -21.29 -2.06 8.79
N GLU A 40 -21.27 -3.32 8.36
CA GLU A 40 -20.08 -4.18 8.43
C GLU A 40 -18.91 -3.57 7.63
N PHE A 41 -19.19 -3.10 6.42
CA PHE A 41 -18.20 -2.41 5.60
C PHE A 41 -17.68 -1.12 6.25
N ALA A 42 -18.57 -0.30 6.80
CA ALA A 42 -18.20 0.95 7.47
C ALA A 42 -17.37 0.69 8.74
N LEU A 43 -17.69 -0.36 9.51
CA LEU A 43 -16.90 -0.77 10.67
C LEU A 43 -15.50 -1.23 10.25
N LEU A 44 -15.40 -2.03 9.20
CA LEU A 44 -14.11 -2.47 8.66
C LEU A 44 -13.24 -1.29 8.19
N ILE A 45 -13.84 -0.28 7.56
CA ILE A 45 -13.13 0.97 7.21
C ILE A 45 -12.67 1.69 8.46
N LYS A 46 -13.54 1.86 9.46
CA LYS A 46 -13.19 2.57 10.71
C LYS A 46 -12.12 1.86 11.51
N GLU A 47 -12.15 0.53 11.57
CA GLU A 47 -11.11 -0.27 12.22
C GLU A 47 -9.75 -0.08 11.54
N ARG A 48 -9.73 -0.02 10.20
CA ARG A 48 -8.51 0.28 9.45
C ARG A 48 -8.05 1.73 9.58
N ALA A 49 -8.98 2.68 9.65
CA ALA A 49 -8.66 4.09 9.78
C ALA A 49 -8.26 4.50 11.21
N GLY A 50 -8.69 3.74 12.22
CA GLY A 50 -8.36 3.96 13.63
C GLY A 50 -7.15 3.16 14.14
N GLN A 51 -6.61 2.25 13.33
CA GLN A 51 -5.32 1.63 13.60
C GLN A 51 -4.23 2.54 13.02
N ASP A 52 -3.60 3.31 13.90
CA ASP A 52 -2.42 4.12 13.62
C ASP A 52 -1.42 3.38 12.70
N ASP A 53 -1.19 3.97 11.52
CA ASP A 53 0.03 4.05 10.69
C ASP A 53 0.93 2.82 10.40
N ASP A 54 0.66 1.62 10.93
CA ASP A 54 1.57 0.46 10.76
C ASP A 54 1.02 -0.68 9.90
N SER A 55 -0.25 -0.61 9.51
CA SER A 55 -0.85 -1.56 8.56
C SER A 55 -0.48 -1.17 7.13
N ARG A 56 0.78 -1.39 6.73
CA ARG A 56 1.19 -1.24 5.32
C ARG A 56 0.32 -2.15 4.47
N THR A 57 -0.32 -1.58 3.44
CA THR A 57 -1.15 -2.38 2.56
C THR A 57 -0.28 -3.43 1.86
N ASN A 58 -0.84 -4.60 1.53
CA ASN A 58 -0.09 -5.63 0.78
C ASN A 58 0.55 -5.08 -0.50
N ARG A 59 -0.06 -4.03 -1.08
CA ARG A 59 0.48 -3.27 -2.20
C ARG A 59 1.77 -2.54 -1.83
N GLU A 60 1.78 -1.74 -0.77
CA GLU A 60 2.98 -1.03 -0.30
C GLU A 60 4.12 -1.98 0.06
N LEU A 61 3.80 -3.12 0.69
CA LEU A 61 4.78 -4.17 0.98
C LEU A 61 5.38 -4.75 -0.31
N MET A 62 4.54 -5.01 -1.31
CA MET A 62 4.97 -5.52 -2.61
C MET A 62 5.83 -4.51 -3.37
N GLU A 63 5.49 -3.22 -3.31
CA GLU A 63 6.27 -2.12 -3.88
C GLU A 63 7.66 -2.02 -3.22
N GLN A 64 7.74 -2.14 -1.89
CA GLN A 64 9.03 -2.15 -1.18
C GLN A 64 9.88 -3.37 -1.51
N ILE A 65 9.26 -4.55 -1.65
CA ILE A 65 9.97 -5.78 -2.05
C ILE A 65 10.54 -5.62 -3.47
N LEU A 66 9.74 -5.11 -4.41
CA LEU A 66 10.16 -4.86 -5.79
C LEU A 66 11.34 -3.87 -5.86
N LEU A 67 11.28 -2.78 -5.08
CA LEU A 67 12.39 -1.81 -5.00
C LEU A 67 13.68 -2.46 -4.49
N LYS A 68 13.61 -3.28 -3.43
CA LYS A 68 14.79 -4.00 -2.93
C LYS A 68 15.32 -4.98 -3.96
N GLN A 69 14.45 -5.69 -4.66
CA GLN A 69 14.86 -6.67 -5.67
C GLN A 69 15.55 -5.99 -6.86
N TYR A 70 15.03 -4.85 -7.32
CA TYR A 70 15.68 -4.04 -8.36
C TYR A 70 17.07 -3.54 -7.92
N SER A 71 17.19 -3.03 -6.69
CA SER A 71 18.48 -2.58 -6.14
C SER A 71 19.50 -3.72 -6.07
N ASN A 72 19.07 -4.91 -5.63
CA ASN A 72 19.91 -6.11 -5.62
C ASN A 72 20.36 -6.52 -7.03
N GLU A 73 19.47 -6.47 -8.02
CA GLU A 73 19.82 -6.81 -9.40
C GLU A 73 20.86 -5.85 -9.98
N GLN A 74 20.72 -4.54 -9.71
CA GLN A 74 21.70 -3.54 -10.12
C GLN A 74 23.05 -3.75 -9.42
N LEU A 75 23.05 -4.12 -8.15
CA LEU A 75 24.27 -4.45 -7.41
C LEU A 75 24.96 -5.68 -8.01
N ILE A 76 24.21 -6.75 -8.29
CA ILE A 76 24.75 -7.98 -8.91
C ILE A 76 25.36 -7.66 -10.28
N LYS A 77 24.69 -6.85 -11.11
CA LYS A 77 25.23 -6.41 -12.41
C LYS A 77 26.55 -5.65 -12.27
N LYS A 78 26.64 -4.74 -11.30
CA LYS A 78 27.89 -4.02 -11.00
C LYS A 78 28.99 -4.96 -10.54
N VAL A 79 28.68 -5.90 -9.62
CA VAL A 79 29.64 -6.91 -9.15
C VAL A 79 30.15 -7.75 -10.34
N TYR A 80 29.25 -8.26 -11.17
CA TYR A 80 29.61 -9.05 -12.35
C TYR A 80 30.53 -8.31 -13.31
N MET A 81 30.22 -7.05 -13.63
CA MET A 81 31.05 -6.21 -14.50
C MET A 81 32.46 -5.95 -13.94
N ASN A 82 32.62 -6.00 -12.62
CA ASN A 82 33.92 -5.83 -11.97
C ASN A 82 34.69 -7.15 -11.87
N THR A 83 34.00 -8.28 -11.68
CA THR A 83 34.65 -9.60 -11.57
C THR A 83 35.00 -10.21 -12.93
N TRP A 84 34.33 -9.80 -14.01
CA TRP A 84 34.56 -10.32 -15.37
C TRP A 84 35.83 -9.74 -16.03
N ASP A 85 36.40 -8.65 -15.51
CA ASP A 85 37.57 -8.01 -16.09
C ASP A 85 38.84 -8.45 -15.36
N GLU A 86 39.51 -9.49 -15.86
CA GLU A 86 40.71 -10.10 -15.26
C GLU A 86 41.90 -9.13 -15.10
N ASN A 87 41.87 -8.00 -15.82
CA ASN A 87 42.94 -6.98 -15.78
C ASN A 87 42.62 -5.77 -14.88
N LYS A 88 41.42 -5.69 -14.28
CA LYS A 88 41.08 -4.59 -13.37
C LYS A 88 41.63 -4.86 -11.98
N THR A 89 42.68 -4.12 -11.62
CA THR A 89 43.16 -4.06 -10.24
C THR A 89 42.17 -3.24 -9.40
N PHE A 90 41.63 -3.86 -8.33
CA PHE A 90 40.74 -3.21 -7.38
C PHE A 90 41.53 -2.17 -6.58
N ASN A 91 41.51 -0.92 -7.03
CA ASN A 91 42.13 0.18 -6.30
C ASN A 91 41.16 0.72 -5.24
N SER A 92 41.67 1.13 -4.07
CA SER A 92 40.82 1.54 -2.93
C SER A 92 39.85 2.68 -3.30
N THR A 93 40.30 3.59 -4.17
CA THR A 93 39.51 4.70 -4.70
C THR A 93 38.27 4.24 -5.47
N MET A 94 38.35 3.10 -6.17
CA MET A 94 37.24 2.56 -6.95
C MET A 94 36.17 1.94 -6.03
N VAL A 95 36.59 1.39 -4.88
CA VAL A 95 35.69 0.89 -3.82
C VAL A 95 34.94 2.03 -3.15
N GLU A 96 35.63 3.14 -2.85
CA GLU A 96 35.01 4.34 -2.27
C GLU A 96 34.00 4.96 -3.24
N MET A 97 34.38 5.11 -4.52
CA MET A 97 33.45 5.57 -5.55
C MET A 97 32.23 4.65 -5.72
N MET A 98 32.39 3.32 -5.59
CA MET A 98 31.24 2.41 -5.66
C MET A 98 30.33 2.53 -4.43
N LYS A 99 30.90 2.66 -3.23
CA LYS A 99 30.12 2.90 -2.00
C LYS A 99 29.33 4.20 -2.12
N GLU A 100 29.97 5.26 -2.59
CA GLU A 100 29.33 6.56 -2.78
C GLU A 100 28.23 6.51 -3.86
N ASN A 101 28.48 5.83 -4.98
CA ASN A 101 27.47 5.65 -6.03
C ASN A 101 26.27 4.81 -5.57
N VAL A 102 26.49 3.80 -4.73
CA VAL A 102 25.39 3.01 -4.13
C VAL A 102 24.60 3.85 -3.13
N ALA A 103 25.29 4.62 -2.27
CA ALA A 103 24.64 5.53 -1.32
C ALA A 103 23.79 6.60 -2.05
N ASN A 104 24.35 7.23 -3.09
CA ASN A 104 23.66 8.22 -3.92
C ASN A 104 22.49 7.61 -4.71
N SER A 105 22.62 6.38 -5.20
CA SER A 105 21.53 5.66 -5.87
C SER A 105 20.39 5.33 -4.91
N ASN A 106 20.70 4.93 -3.68
CA ASN A 106 19.70 4.70 -2.64
C ASN A 106 19.00 6.00 -2.24
N GLY A 107 19.75 7.10 -2.08
CA GLY A 107 19.16 8.41 -1.78
C GLY A 107 18.23 8.91 -2.89
N LYS A 108 18.59 8.74 -4.17
CA LYS A 108 17.72 9.08 -5.30
C LYS A 108 16.48 8.18 -5.40
N ALA A 109 16.62 6.89 -5.14
CA ALA A 109 15.50 5.96 -5.12
C ALA A 109 14.52 6.29 -3.97
N GLN A 110 15.05 6.63 -2.80
CA GLN A 110 14.25 7.04 -1.64
C GLN A 110 13.54 8.38 -1.89
N ALA A 111 14.22 9.38 -2.43
CA ALA A 111 13.60 10.66 -2.80
C ALA A 111 12.52 10.50 -3.89
N GLY A 112 12.75 9.63 -4.89
CA GLY A 112 11.75 9.30 -5.90
C GLY A 112 10.53 8.59 -5.33
N PHE A 113 10.72 7.71 -4.34
CA PHE A 113 9.65 7.04 -3.62
C PHE A 113 8.84 8.02 -2.75
N GLU A 114 9.52 8.87 -1.96
CA GLU A 114 8.86 9.91 -1.15
C GLU A 114 8.06 10.89 -2.02
N ALA A 115 8.60 11.30 -3.17
CA ALA A 115 7.88 12.15 -4.12
C ALA A 115 6.67 11.46 -4.78
N PHE A 116 6.71 10.14 -4.94
CA PHE A 116 5.57 9.35 -5.45
C PHE A 116 4.48 9.19 -4.39
N MET A 117 4.85 8.81 -3.16
CA MET A 117 3.92 8.67 -2.04
C MET A 117 3.23 10.00 -1.69
N ASN A 118 3.96 11.12 -1.75
CA ASN A 118 3.40 12.42 -1.47
C ASN A 118 2.54 12.99 -2.62
N LYS A 119 2.62 12.41 -3.82
CA LYS A 119 1.80 12.83 -4.98
C LYS A 119 0.39 12.24 -4.98
N GLU A 120 0.11 11.19 -4.21
CA GLU A 120 -1.27 10.67 -4.05
C GLU A 120 -2.10 11.50 -3.05
N ASN A 121 -1.51 12.55 -2.44
CA ASN A 121 -2.17 13.46 -1.49
C ASN A 121 -2.57 14.84 -2.08
N GLU A 122 -2.43 15.05 -3.40
CA GLU A 122 -2.99 16.20 -4.16
C GLU A 122 -4.08 15.73 -5.14
#